data_AF-A0A7C5IQD9-F1
#
_entry.id   AF-A0A7C5IQD9-F1
#
_cell.length_a   1.000
_cell.length_b   1.000
_cell.length_c   1.000
_cell.angle_alpha   90.00
_cell.angle_beta   90.00
_cell.angle_gamma   90.00
#
_symmetry.space_group_name_H-M   'P 1'
#
loop_
_entity.id
_entity.type
_entity.pdbx_description
1 polymer ?
#
loop_
_entity_poly.entity_id
_entity_poly.type
_entity_poly.pdbx_seq_one_letter_code
_entity_poly.pdbx_strand_id
1 'polypeptide(L)'
;MYKMVRYLIDSIRIAICLLLPAATILAQTPTVGVLTASPDMAPGYSLFAPNATKNTYLIDNCGQVIQQWGNSNYFPGSAVYLKEDGSLIRTCRVSNSNFVLGGLGGRV
;
A
#
# COMPACT_ATOMS: atom_id res chain seq x y z
N MET A 1 33.10 40.71 22.53
CA MET A 1 32.91 39.41 23.20
C MET A 1 31.44 38.98 23.26
N TYR A 2 30.50 39.79 23.78
CA TYR A 2 29.06 39.42 23.91
C TYR A 2 28.33 39.07 22.59
N LYS A 3 28.57 39.81 21.49
CA LYS A 3 27.96 39.51 20.18
C LYS A 3 28.38 38.13 19.63
N MET A 4 29.64 37.75 19.82
CA MET A 4 30.19 36.48 19.33
C MET A 4 29.55 35.27 20.04
N VAL A 5 29.36 35.37 21.35
CA VAL A 5 28.67 34.34 22.16
C VAL A 5 27.20 34.21 21.76
N ARG A 6 26.53 35.31 21.41
CA ARG A 6 25.14 35.30 20.96
C ARG A 6 24.96 34.63 19.58
N TYR A 7 25.83 34.92 18.62
CA TYR A 7 25.82 34.21 17.33
C TYR A 7 26.09 32.70 17.47
N LEU A 8 26.94 32.31 18.42
CA LEU A 8 27.19 30.90 18.72
C LEU A 8 25.95 30.20 19.31
N ILE A 9 25.22 30.86 20.21
CA ILE A 9 23.98 30.30 20.79
C ILE A 9 22.87 30.21 19.74
N ASP A 10 22.71 31.24 18.90
CA ASP A 10 21.69 31.27 17.86
C ASP A 10 21.95 30.21 16.77
N SER A 11 23.22 29.99 16.39
CA SER A 11 23.59 28.92 15.45
C SER A 11 23.35 27.52 16.01
N ILE A 12 23.64 27.28 17.30
CA ILE A 12 23.32 26.01 17.98
C ILE A 12 21.80 25.78 18.03
N ARG A 13 21.01 26.82 18.32
CA ARG A 13 19.54 26.73 18.34
C ARG A 13 18.97 26.38 16.97
N ILE A 14 19.48 27.00 15.91
CA ILE A 14 19.09 26.69 14.54
C ILE A 14 19.45 25.24 14.18
N ALA A 15 20.66 24.80 14.51
CA ALA A 15 21.09 23.43 14.27
C ALA A 15 20.19 22.42 15.00
N ILE A 16 19.88 22.65 16.28
CA ILE A 16 18.98 21.80 17.08
C ILE A 16 17.56 21.76 16.46
N CYS A 17 17.00 22.91 16.09
CA CYS A 17 15.69 22.98 15.42
C CYS A 17 15.64 22.21 14.08
N LEU A 18 16.75 22.13 13.35
CA LEU A 18 16.83 21.40 12.08
C LEU A 18 17.09 19.89 12.28
N LEU A 19 17.84 19.51 13.32
CA LEU A 19 18.23 18.11 13.58
C LEU A 19 17.13 17.29 14.29
N LEU A 20 16.35 17.89 15.19
CA LEU A 20 15.26 17.21 15.91
C LEU A 20 14.15 16.62 15.01
N PRO A 21 13.61 17.33 13.99
CA PRO A 21 12.58 16.77 13.12
C PRO A 21 13.11 15.76 12.10
N ALA A 22 14.41 15.79 11.76
CA ALA A 22 14.99 14.81 10.84
C ALA A 22 15.04 13.39 11.44
N ALA A 23 15.23 13.29 12.76
CA ALA A 23 15.28 12.02 13.47
C ALA A 23 13.92 11.30 13.55
N THR A 24 12.80 12.04 13.54
CA THR A 24 11.46 11.45 13.64
C THR A 24 10.94 10.93 12.30
N ILE A 25 11.43 11.47 11.17
CA ILE A 25 11.06 11.02 9.82
C ILE A 25 11.55 9.59 9.56
N LEU A 26 12.73 9.23 10.08
CA LEU A 26 13.34 7.90 9.88
C LEU A 26 12.82 6.82 10.84
N ALA A 27 12.01 7.19 11.85
CA ALA A 27 11.52 6.26 12.87
C ALA A 27 10.20 5.56 12.49
N GLN A 28 9.52 6.01 11.42
CA GLN A 28 8.23 5.44 11.04
C GLN A 28 8.43 4.12 10.30
N THR A 29 8.03 3.01 10.93
CA THR A 29 7.95 1.72 10.26
C THR A 29 6.69 1.70 9.38
N PRO A 30 6.80 1.36 8.07
CA PRO A 30 5.63 1.19 7.22
C PRO A 30 4.68 0.13 7.82
N THR A 31 3.38 0.40 7.83
CA THR A 31 2.36 -0.55 8.36
C THR A 31 1.41 -1.07 7.28
N VAL A 32 1.48 -0.49 6.08
CA VAL A 32 0.63 -0.82 4.93
C VAL A 32 1.47 -0.80 3.64
N GLY A 33 1.00 -1.49 2.61
CA GLY A 33 1.70 -1.59 1.33
C GLY A 33 2.87 -2.59 1.37
N VAL A 34 3.93 -2.31 0.61
CA VAL A 34 5.13 -3.15 0.58
C VAL A 34 5.99 -2.83 1.79
N LEU A 35 6.04 -3.78 2.74
CA LEU A 35 6.77 -3.63 4.00
C LEU A 35 8.25 -4.07 3.89
N THR A 36 8.54 -4.96 2.95
CA THR A 36 9.86 -5.54 2.74
C THR A 36 10.17 -5.53 1.26
N ALA A 37 11.29 -4.93 0.87
CA ALA A 37 11.81 -4.97 -0.48
C ALA A 37 13.22 -5.61 -0.47
N SER A 38 13.47 -6.53 -1.39
CA SER A 38 14.76 -7.19 -1.57
C SER A 38 15.22 -7.02 -3.03
N PRO A 39 16.53 -6.91 -3.30
CA PRO A 39 17.07 -6.97 -4.66
C PRO A 39 16.68 -8.25 -5.43
N ASP A 40 16.39 -9.34 -4.71
CA ASP A 40 15.99 -10.63 -5.30
C ASP A 40 14.49 -10.71 -5.66
N MET A 41 13.74 -9.62 -5.45
CA MET A 41 12.32 -9.59 -5.79
C MET A 41 12.13 -9.71 -7.30
N ALA A 42 11.26 -10.63 -7.71
CA ALA A 42 10.95 -10.81 -9.12
C ALA A 42 10.43 -9.48 -9.72
N PRO A 43 10.92 -9.08 -10.92
CA PRO A 43 10.40 -7.90 -11.60
C PRO A 43 8.94 -8.12 -12.01
N GLY A 44 8.12 -7.07 -11.94
CA GLY A 44 6.74 -7.11 -12.41
C GLY A 44 5.77 -6.37 -11.52
N TYR A 45 4.52 -6.82 -11.54
CA TYR A 45 3.40 -6.25 -10.81
C TYR A 45 2.66 -7.31 -10.00
N SER A 46 2.09 -6.91 -8.87
CA SER A 46 1.21 -7.76 -8.07
C SER A 46 -0.26 -7.40 -8.32
N LEU A 47 -1.04 -8.37 -8.81
CA LEU A 47 -2.48 -8.26 -9.02
C LEU A 47 -3.21 -8.94 -7.86
N PHE A 48 -4.11 -8.23 -7.18
CA PHE A 48 -4.89 -8.81 -6.09
C PHE A 48 -6.23 -8.08 -5.86
N ALA A 49 -7.19 -8.80 -5.28
CA ALA A 49 -8.50 -8.29 -4.91
C ALA A 49 -8.75 -8.52 -3.41
N PRO A 50 -8.60 -7.50 -2.55
CA PRO A 50 -8.76 -7.64 -1.10
C PRO A 50 -10.15 -8.13 -0.72
N ASN A 51 -10.20 -9.11 0.18
CA ASN A 51 -11.45 -9.73 0.65
C ASN A 51 -12.44 -8.76 1.33
N ALA A 52 -11.94 -7.66 1.89
CA ALA A 52 -12.72 -6.67 2.62
C ALA A 52 -13.21 -5.49 1.75
N THR A 53 -12.83 -5.43 0.47
CA THR A 53 -13.22 -4.33 -0.42
C THR A 53 -13.80 -4.87 -1.72
N LYS A 54 -14.44 -4.00 -2.51
CA LYS A 54 -14.92 -4.34 -3.86
C LYS A 54 -13.90 -4.00 -4.95
N ASN A 55 -12.74 -3.46 -4.55
CA ASN A 55 -11.72 -2.98 -5.45
C ASN A 55 -10.75 -4.10 -5.83
N THR A 56 -10.11 -3.94 -6.98
CA THR A 56 -8.97 -4.75 -7.42
C THR A 56 -7.82 -3.82 -7.73
N TYR A 57 -6.61 -4.24 -7.40
CA TYR A 57 -5.41 -3.43 -7.53
C TYR A 57 -4.34 -4.17 -8.31
N LEU A 58 -3.64 -3.43 -9.15
CA LEU A 58 -2.35 -3.77 -9.70
C LEU A 58 -1.33 -2.82 -9.09
N ILE A 59 -0.35 -3.36 -8.38
CA ILE A 59 0.71 -2.56 -7.74
C ILE A 59 2.07 -2.95 -8.28
N ASP A 60 3.02 -2.02 -8.24
CA ASP A 60 4.43 -2.33 -8.46
C ASP A 60 5.13 -2.82 -7.18
N ASN A 61 6.41 -3.15 -7.32
CA ASN A 61 7.26 -3.62 -6.22
C ASN A 61 7.57 -2.53 -5.17
N CYS A 62 7.33 -1.26 -5.48
CA CYS A 62 7.44 -0.13 -4.55
C CYS A 62 6.12 0.10 -3.77
N GLY A 63 5.07 -0.66 -4.08
CA GLY A 63 3.74 -0.50 -3.49
C GLY A 63 2.91 0.61 -4.10
N GLN A 64 3.32 1.17 -5.24
CA GLN A 64 2.54 2.17 -5.96
C GLN A 64 1.38 1.48 -6.69
N VAL A 65 0.20 2.09 -6.62
CA VAL A 65 -0.97 1.62 -7.38
C VAL A 65 -0.84 2.06 -8.82
N ILE A 66 -0.62 1.09 -9.70
CA ILE A 66 -0.48 1.31 -11.15
C ILE A 66 -1.86 1.31 -11.82
N GLN A 67 -2.76 0.44 -11.37
CA GLN A 67 -4.14 0.40 -11.83
C GLN A 67 -5.07 -0.02 -10.69
N GLN A 68 -6.26 0.58 -10.69
CA GLN A 68 -7.37 0.19 -9.82
C GLN A 68 -8.64 -0.03 -10.64
N TRP A 69 -9.38 -1.09 -10.31
CA TRP A 69 -10.75 -1.33 -10.81
C TRP A 69 -11.72 -1.24 -9.63
N GLY A 70 -12.62 -0.25 -9.64
CA GLY A 70 -13.50 0.08 -8.51
C GLY A 70 -15.00 -0.13 -8.74
N ASN A 71 -15.42 -0.53 -9.95
CA ASN A 71 -16.85 -0.49 -10.33
C ASN A 71 -17.59 -1.81 -10.09
N SER A 72 -17.04 -2.70 -9.26
CA SER A 72 -17.72 -3.95 -8.93
C SER A 72 -18.80 -3.73 -7.88
N ASN A 73 -19.96 -4.34 -8.11
CA ASN A 73 -21.03 -4.40 -7.09
C ASN A 73 -20.77 -5.46 -6.01
N TYR A 74 -19.75 -6.32 -6.18
CA TYR A 74 -19.53 -7.53 -5.39
C TYR A 74 -18.14 -7.62 -4.76
N PHE A 75 -18.06 -8.26 -3.59
CA PHE A 75 -16.80 -8.67 -2.96
C PHE A 75 -16.12 -9.81 -3.75
N PRO A 76 -14.78 -9.93 -3.71
CA PRO A 76 -14.05 -10.89 -4.53
C PRO A 76 -14.16 -12.33 -4.02
N GLY A 77 -14.25 -13.28 -4.95
CA GLY A 77 -14.31 -14.73 -4.70
C GLY A 77 -12.93 -15.42 -4.67
N SER A 78 -11.89 -14.71 -4.22
CA SER A 78 -10.51 -15.20 -4.05
C SER A 78 -9.72 -15.58 -5.31
N ALA A 79 -10.17 -15.21 -6.51
CA ALA A 79 -9.37 -15.36 -7.73
C ALA A 79 -9.51 -14.12 -8.63
N VAL A 80 -8.40 -13.74 -9.27
CA VAL A 80 -8.33 -12.61 -10.19
C VAL A 80 -7.23 -12.84 -11.22
N TYR A 81 -7.52 -12.48 -12.47
CA TYR A 81 -6.63 -12.63 -13.61
C TYR A 81 -6.73 -11.39 -14.49
N LEU A 82 -5.59 -10.95 -15.01
CA LEU A 82 -5.51 -9.93 -16.04
C LEU A 82 -5.23 -10.61 -17.37
N LYS A 83 -6.09 -10.37 -18.35
CA LYS A 83 -5.92 -10.90 -19.72
C LYS A 83 -4.92 -10.04 -20.50
N GLU A 84 -4.41 -10.61 -21.58
CA GLU A 84 -3.47 -9.94 -22.50
C GLU A 84 -4.06 -8.67 -23.14
N ASP A 85 -5.39 -8.63 -23.33
CA ASP A 85 -6.12 -7.47 -23.84
C ASP A 85 -6.35 -6.37 -22.77
N GLY A 86 -5.84 -6.55 -21.56
CA GLY A 86 -6.00 -5.64 -20.43
C GLY A 86 -7.35 -5.78 -19.69
N SER A 87 -8.22 -6.70 -20.11
CA SER A 87 -9.47 -6.97 -19.40
C SER A 87 -9.23 -7.79 -18.13
N LEU A 88 -10.04 -7.53 -17.10
CA LEU A 88 -9.94 -8.18 -15.80
C LEU A 88 -10.99 -9.29 -15.68
N ILE A 89 -10.56 -10.52 -15.40
CA ILE A 89 -11.43 -11.59 -14.93
C ILE A 89 -11.28 -11.68 -13.42
N ARG A 90 -12.39 -11.59 -12.69
CA ARG A 90 -12.36 -11.64 -11.23
C ARG A 90 -13.55 -12.42 -10.72
N THR A 91 -13.32 -13.38 -9.84
CA THR A 91 -14.42 -14.09 -9.20
C THR A 91 -15.09 -13.20 -8.15
N CYS A 92 -16.34 -13.49 -7.86
CA CYS A 92 -17.19 -12.78 -6.93
C CYS A 92 -17.75 -13.72 -5.86
N ARG A 93 -18.03 -13.15 -4.68
CA ARG A 93 -18.81 -13.83 -3.63
C ARG A 93 -20.29 -13.74 -3.92
N VAL A 94 -20.99 -14.84 -3.64
CA VAL A 94 -22.46 -14.90 -3.66
C VAL A 94 -22.93 -15.08 -2.21
N SER A 95 -23.74 -14.13 -1.74
CA SER A 95 -24.37 -14.25 -0.43
C SER A 95 -25.52 -15.25 -0.50
N ASN A 96 -25.57 -16.18 0.46
CA ASN A 96 -26.69 -17.11 0.62
C ASN A 96 -26.88 -17.47 2.10
N SER A 97 -27.99 -18.13 2.44
CA SER A 97 -28.33 -18.49 3.82
C SER A 97 -27.64 -19.75 4.34
N ASN A 98 -27.10 -20.58 3.44
CA ASN A 98 -26.60 -21.92 3.77
C ASN A 98 -25.10 -21.91 4.09
N PHE A 99 -24.37 -21.01 3.43
CA PHE A 99 -22.96 -20.75 3.65
C PHE A 99 -22.82 -19.29 4.07
N VAL A 100 -22.21 -19.06 5.24
CA VAL A 100 -22.00 -17.72 5.82
C VAL A 100 -20.52 -17.38 6.01
N LEU A 101 -19.62 -18.33 5.73
CA LEU A 101 -18.18 -18.18 5.89
C LEU A 101 -17.43 -18.50 4.59
N GLY A 102 -16.69 -19.62 4.55
CA GLY A 102 -16.02 -20.11 3.35
C GLY A 102 -17.00 -20.67 2.31
N GLY A 103 -16.50 -20.92 1.09
CA GLY A 103 -17.30 -21.54 0.03
C GLY A 103 -18.26 -20.59 -0.69
N LEU A 104 -18.18 -19.28 -0.46
CA LEU A 104 -19.04 -18.28 -1.11
C LEU A 104 -18.54 -17.82 -2.49
N GLY A 105 -17.33 -18.22 -2.87
CA GLY A 105 -16.77 -17.94 -4.20
C GLY A 105 -17.36 -18.88 -5.26
N GLY A 106 -17.31 -18.48 -6.53
CA GLY A 106 -17.73 -19.33 -7.65
C GLY A 106 -18.48 -18.62 -8.78
N ARG A 107 -18.84 -17.35 -8.58
CA ARG A 107 -19.32 -16.48 -9.68
C ARG A 107 -18.13 -15.73 -10.30
N VAL A 108 -18.21 -15.41 -11.59
CA VAL A 108 -17.34 -14.44 -12.27
C VAL A 108 -18.20 -13.27 -12.69
#